data_AF-A0A9D6S8X4-F1
#
_entry.id   AF-A0A9D6S8X4-F1
#
_cell.length_a   1.000
_cell.length_b   1.000
_cell.length_c   1.000
_cell.angle_alpha   90.00
_cell.angle_beta   90.00
_cell.angle_gamma   90.00
#
_symmetry.space_group_name_H-M   'P 1'
#
loop_
_entity.id
_entity.type
_entity.pdbx_description
1 polymer ?
#
loop_
_entity_poly.entity_id
_entity_poly.type
_entity_poly.pdbx_seq_one_letter_code
_entity_poly.pdbx_strand_id
1 'polypeptide(L)'
;MIKPTAIKFALALVIFTLVGFVLGTKQDVFQSLLTTPIALRPTTVASGLSVKAKDLTQMLKNKNFTLINVHTPYEGEIEKTDAFIAYNDLAANSSLLPFDKTTPIILYCKTGRMSGEALSALQKLGYTNVKHLDGGMEAWQKQGGKVFDLSKLDQQVIPEAGVEMPVSWGDIGPKLTSLGVIDDAKFRQVVKLTPDQEEIYAKGTDKKIKIDRGNVQFVVDMLWALGL
;
A
#
# COMPACT_ATOMS: atom_id res chain seq x y z
N MET A 1 -19.43 20.42 56.31
CA MET A 1 -18.93 20.38 54.93
C MET A 1 -18.20 19.07 54.69
N ILE A 2 -18.83 18.11 54.00
CA ILE A 2 -18.25 16.80 53.68
C ILE A 2 -17.64 16.90 52.27
N LYS A 3 -16.36 16.52 52.12
CA LYS A 3 -15.64 16.66 50.85
C LYS A 3 -16.22 15.72 49.76
N PRO A 4 -16.37 16.17 48.50
CA PRO A 4 -17.07 15.45 47.42
C PRO A 4 -16.41 14.12 46.98
N THR A 5 -15.21 13.82 47.46
CA THR A 5 -14.51 12.54 47.22
C THR A 5 -14.98 11.40 48.14
N ALA A 6 -15.44 11.70 49.35
CA ALA A 6 -15.90 10.66 50.30
C ALA A 6 -17.24 10.01 49.88
N ILE A 7 -18.08 10.75 49.17
CA ILE A 7 -19.40 10.29 48.70
C ILE A 7 -19.27 9.27 47.55
N LYS A 8 -18.26 9.42 46.68
CA LYS A 8 -18.00 8.48 45.58
C LYS A 8 -17.46 7.12 46.07
N PHE A 9 -16.66 7.12 47.13
CA PHE A 9 -16.17 5.87 47.75
C PHE A 9 -17.28 5.12 48.52
N ALA A 10 -18.17 5.84 49.20
CA ALA A 10 -19.32 5.23 49.89
C ALA A 10 -20.30 4.58 48.90
N LEU A 11 -20.54 5.18 47.73
CA LEU A 11 -21.44 4.63 46.71
C LEU A 11 -20.90 3.34 46.06
N ALA A 12 -19.58 3.26 45.84
CA ALA A 12 -18.94 2.07 45.29
C ALA A 12 -18.96 0.88 46.26
N LEU A 13 -18.85 1.13 47.57
CA LEU A 13 -18.89 0.09 48.60
C LEU A 13 -20.31 -0.50 48.76
N VAL A 14 -21.36 0.32 48.61
CA VAL A 14 -22.77 -0.12 48.68
C VAL A 14 -23.17 -0.96 47.46
N ILE A 15 -22.64 -0.64 46.27
CA ILE A 15 -22.87 -1.45 45.07
C ILE A 15 -22.17 -2.82 45.20
N PHE A 16 -20.97 -2.86 45.78
CA PHE A 16 -20.22 -4.11 45.96
C PHE A 16 -20.87 -5.04 47.00
N THR A 17 -21.45 -4.49 48.08
CA THR A 17 -22.21 -5.29 49.06
C THR A 17 -23.58 -5.73 48.54
N LEU A 18 -24.26 -4.93 47.72
CA LEU A 18 -25.51 -5.34 47.05
C LEU A 18 -25.30 -6.44 46.00
N VAL A 19 -24.25 -6.33 45.18
CA VAL A 19 -23.89 -7.38 44.19
C VAL A 19 -23.43 -8.66 44.91
N GLY A 20 -22.67 -8.52 46.00
CA GLY A 20 -22.28 -9.66 46.85
C GLY A 20 -23.46 -10.36 47.53
N PHE A 21 -24.47 -9.62 47.98
CA PHE A 21 -25.68 -10.18 48.60
C PHE A 21 -26.62 -10.85 47.59
N VAL A 22 -26.75 -10.29 46.38
CA VAL A 22 -27.53 -10.89 45.29
C VAL A 22 -26.85 -12.15 44.72
N LEU A 23 -25.52 -12.20 44.69
CA LEU A 23 -24.77 -13.41 44.29
C LEU A 23 -24.68 -14.45 45.42
N GLY A 24 -24.65 -14.02 46.69
CA GLY A 24 -24.60 -14.92 47.85
C GLY A 24 -25.91 -15.67 48.13
N THR A 25 -27.04 -15.22 47.60
CA THR A 25 -28.36 -15.86 47.79
C THR A 25 -28.75 -16.80 46.65
N LYS A 26 -27.93 -16.92 45.59
CA LYS A 26 -28.18 -17.79 44.44
C LYS A 26 -26.96 -18.65 44.13
N GLN A 27 -26.62 -19.51 45.08
CA GLN A 27 -25.51 -20.46 45.00
C GLN A 27 -25.63 -21.38 43.76
N ASP A 28 -26.85 -21.64 43.31
CA ASP A 28 -27.18 -22.45 42.13
C ASP A 28 -26.73 -21.80 40.81
N VAL A 29 -26.72 -20.46 40.75
CA VAL A 29 -26.33 -19.72 39.54
C VAL A 29 -24.82 -19.80 39.34
N PHE A 30 -24.04 -19.76 40.42
CA PHE A 30 -22.57 -19.88 40.35
C PHE A 30 -22.14 -21.29 39.92
N GLN A 31 -22.83 -22.32 40.41
CA GLN A 31 -22.57 -23.70 39.99
C GLN A 31 -22.95 -23.93 38.52
N SER A 32 -24.03 -23.32 38.00
CA SER A 32 -24.35 -23.40 36.56
C SER A 32 -23.30 -22.72 35.67
N LEU A 33 -22.65 -21.65 36.14
CA LEU A 33 -21.62 -20.95 35.38
C LEU A 33 -20.30 -21.73 35.32
N LEU A 34 -20.00 -22.55 36.34
CA LEU A 34 -18.80 -23.38 36.40
C LEU A 34 -18.95 -24.76 35.76
N THR A 35 -20.18 -25.25 35.60
CA THR A 35 -20.46 -26.60 35.06
C THR A 35 -21.00 -26.59 33.64
N THR A 36 -21.30 -25.43 33.06
CA THR A 36 -21.61 -25.35 31.63
C THR A 36 -20.30 -25.51 30.85
N PRO A 37 -20.12 -26.56 30.04
CA PRO A 37 -18.96 -26.63 29.18
C PRO A 37 -18.97 -25.40 28.26
N ILE A 38 -17.91 -24.59 28.33
CA ILE A 38 -17.63 -23.59 27.30
C ILE A 38 -17.37 -24.40 26.03
N ALA A 39 -18.43 -24.61 25.25
CA ALA A 39 -18.29 -25.02 23.87
C ALA A 39 -17.48 -23.90 23.21
N LEU A 40 -16.18 -24.15 23.00
CA LEU A 40 -15.35 -23.41 22.07
C LEU A 40 -15.99 -23.61 20.70
N ARG A 41 -17.04 -22.84 20.43
CA ARG A 41 -17.52 -22.65 19.07
C ARG A 41 -16.33 -22.02 18.36
N PRO A 42 -15.77 -22.64 17.30
CA PRO A 42 -14.87 -21.90 16.46
C PRO A 42 -15.64 -20.64 16.07
N THR A 43 -15.07 -19.47 16.37
CA THR A 43 -15.62 -18.21 15.90
C THR A 43 -15.56 -18.28 14.40
N THR A 44 -16.65 -18.71 13.78
CA THR A 44 -16.90 -18.54 12.36
C THR A 44 -16.91 -17.03 12.14
N VAL A 45 -15.76 -16.52 11.68
CA VAL A 45 -15.61 -15.14 11.21
C VAL A 45 -16.78 -14.90 10.26
N ALA A 46 -17.62 -13.93 10.59
CA ALA A 46 -18.93 -13.74 9.99
C ALA A 46 -18.89 -13.89 8.46
N SER A 47 -19.53 -14.93 7.94
CA SER A 47 -19.60 -15.27 6.50
C SER A 47 -20.21 -14.17 5.61
N GLY A 48 -20.67 -13.05 6.18
CA GLY A 48 -21.23 -11.92 5.46
C GLY A 48 -20.23 -10.80 5.11
N LEU A 49 -19.04 -10.75 5.74
CA LEU A 49 -18.09 -9.64 5.58
C LEU A 49 -16.98 -9.92 4.57
N SER A 50 -16.81 -11.17 4.14
CA SER A 50 -15.77 -11.58 3.20
C SER A 50 -16.35 -12.09 1.89
N VAL A 51 -15.72 -11.79 0.76
CA VAL A 51 -16.03 -12.33 -0.57
C VAL A 51 -14.91 -13.29 -0.98
N LYS A 52 -15.23 -14.50 -1.46
CA LYS A 52 -14.21 -15.41 -1.99
C LYS A 52 -13.82 -14.97 -3.40
N ALA A 53 -12.59 -15.29 -3.79
CA ALA A 53 -12.08 -14.94 -5.12
C ALA A 53 -12.99 -15.46 -6.25
N LYS A 54 -13.56 -16.66 -6.10
CA LYS A 54 -14.47 -17.26 -7.10
C LYS A 54 -15.75 -16.44 -7.27
N ASP A 55 -16.29 -15.93 -6.16
CA ASP A 55 -17.49 -15.10 -6.16
C ASP A 55 -17.19 -13.74 -6.78
N LEU A 56 -16.03 -13.14 -6.46
CA LEU A 56 -15.59 -11.89 -7.06
C LEU A 56 -15.51 -11.98 -8.60
N THR A 57 -15.04 -13.11 -9.14
CA THR A 57 -15.02 -13.34 -10.60
C THR A 57 -16.41 -13.24 -11.22
N GLN A 58 -17.44 -13.76 -10.55
CA GLN A 58 -18.83 -13.68 -11.02
C GLN A 58 -19.37 -12.26 -10.87
N MET A 59 -19.10 -11.61 -9.74
CA MET A 59 -19.53 -10.24 -9.47
C MET A 59 -18.93 -9.25 -10.47
N LEU A 60 -17.68 -9.44 -10.91
CA LEU A 60 -17.02 -8.59 -11.91
C LEU A 60 -17.65 -8.66 -13.32
N LYS A 61 -18.47 -9.68 -13.63
CA LYS A 61 -19.21 -9.76 -14.89
C LYS A 61 -20.35 -8.75 -14.94
N ASN A 62 -21.07 -8.62 -13.83
CA ASN A 62 -22.19 -7.69 -13.65
C ASN A 62 -21.86 -6.72 -12.51
N LYS A 63 -20.85 -5.88 -12.75
CA LYS A 63 -20.27 -5.04 -11.71
C LYS A 63 -21.26 -3.97 -11.25
N ASN A 64 -21.72 -4.09 -10.01
CA ASN A 64 -22.66 -3.18 -9.33
C ASN A 64 -22.15 -2.74 -7.95
N PHE A 65 -20.83 -2.74 -7.76
CA PHE A 65 -20.14 -2.42 -6.52
C PHE A 65 -18.87 -1.64 -6.83
N THR A 66 -18.37 -0.90 -5.84
CA THR A 66 -17.08 -0.22 -5.89
C THR A 66 -15.99 -1.18 -5.42
N LEU A 67 -14.99 -1.43 -6.27
CA LEU A 67 -13.82 -2.25 -5.96
C LEU A 67 -12.65 -1.33 -5.60
N ILE A 68 -12.14 -1.42 -4.37
CA ILE A 68 -11.09 -0.51 -3.86
C ILE A 68 -9.87 -1.32 -3.45
N ASN A 69 -8.72 -0.95 -4.00
CA ASN A 69 -7.42 -1.43 -3.55
C ASN A 69 -6.98 -0.61 -2.34
N VAL A 70 -6.62 -1.29 -1.25
CA VAL A 70 -6.10 -0.64 -0.04
C VAL A 70 -4.69 -1.06 0.32
N HIS A 71 -4.00 -1.78 -0.57
CA HIS A 71 -2.67 -2.28 -0.31
C HIS A 71 -1.61 -1.18 -0.32
N THR A 72 -0.82 -1.07 0.75
CA THR A 72 0.32 -0.16 0.81
C THR A 72 1.58 -0.96 1.18
N PRO A 73 2.70 -0.81 0.44
CA PRO A 73 2.88 0.03 -0.76
C PRO A 73 2.03 -0.44 -1.96
N TYR A 74 1.81 0.46 -2.93
CA TYR A 74 1.06 0.12 -4.13
C TYR A 74 1.93 -0.74 -5.06
N GLU A 75 1.51 -1.98 -5.29
CA GLU A 75 2.27 -2.96 -6.11
C GLU A 75 1.51 -3.34 -7.39
N GLY A 76 0.29 -2.87 -7.55
CA GLY A 76 -0.61 -3.31 -8.59
C GLY A 76 -2.05 -3.48 -8.13
N GLU A 77 -2.93 -3.89 -9.05
CA GLU A 77 -4.37 -3.94 -8.82
C GLU A 77 -5.09 -5.00 -9.67
N ILE A 78 -6.25 -5.45 -9.19
CA ILE A 78 -7.18 -6.31 -9.92
C ILE A 78 -7.85 -5.50 -11.03
N GLU A 79 -8.10 -6.12 -12.19
CA GLU A 79 -8.83 -5.48 -13.28
C GLU A 79 -10.20 -4.94 -12.83
N LYS A 80 -10.58 -3.76 -13.34
CA LYS A 80 -11.79 -3.01 -12.96
C LYS A 80 -11.77 -2.50 -11.51
N THR A 81 -10.61 -2.21 -10.94
CA THR A 81 -10.51 -1.42 -9.70
C THR A 81 -10.97 0.01 -9.96
N ASP A 82 -11.77 0.57 -9.03
CA ASP A 82 -12.32 1.93 -9.17
C ASP A 82 -11.44 2.98 -8.48
N ALA A 83 -10.79 2.60 -7.38
CA ALA A 83 -9.98 3.50 -6.60
C ALA A 83 -8.87 2.76 -5.86
N PHE A 84 -7.77 3.49 -5.62
CA PHE A 84 -6.74 3.14 -4.66
C PHE A 84 -6.80 4.12 -3.48
N ILE A 85 -6.92 3.58 -2.26
CA ILE A 85 -6.90 4.37 -1.02
C ILE A 85 -6.15 3.59 0.03
N ALA A 86 -5.07 4.13 0.59
CA ALA A 86 -4.30 3.45 1.63
C ALA A 86 -5.20 3.03 2.81
N TYR A 87 -5.02 1.80 3.31
CA TYR A 87 -5.90 1.20 4.33
C TYR A 87 -6.04 2.06 5.61
N ASN A 88 -5.01 2.84 5.93
CA ASN A 88 -4.94 3.72 7.08
C ASN A 88 -5.35 5.17 6.80
N ASP A 89 -5.81 5.48 5.58
CA ASP A 89 -6.07 6.85 5.12
C ASP A 89 -7.49 7.07 4.56
N LEU A 90 -8.39 6.10 4.78
CA LEU A 90 -9.77 6.13 4.26
C LEU A 90 -10.59 7.33 4.78
N ALA A 91 -10.34 7.77 6.02
CA ALA A 91 -11.05 8.89 6.61
C ALA A 91 -10.63 10.23 6.00
N ALA A 92 -9.33 10.43 5.73
CA ALA A 92 -8.83 11.65 5.11
C ALA A 92 -9.20 11.72 3.62
N ASN A 93 -9.34 10.56 2.96
CA ASN A 93 -9.71 10.46 1.55
C ASN A 93 -11.19 10.11 1.35
N SER A 94 -12.08 10.61 2.23
CA SER A 94 -13.51 10.30 2.15
C SER A 94 -14.17 10.77 0.85
N SER A 95 -13.57 11.73 0.14
CA SER A 95 -14.00 12.21 -1.18
C SER A 95 -13.83 11.18 -2.30
N LEU A 96 -12.94 10.20 -2.14
CA LEU A 96 -12.73 9.09 -3.08
C LEU A 96 -13.67 7.91 -2.82
N LEU A 97 -14.40 7.93 -1.71
CA LEU A 97 -15.38 6.91 -1.36
C LEU A 97 -16.76 7.26 -1.91
N PRO A 98 -17.63 6.27 -2.15
CA PRO A 98 -19.02 6.52 -2.51
C PRO A 98 -19.71 7.44 -1.50
N PHE A 99 -20.46 8.42 -2.01
CA PHE A 99 -21.22 9.35 -1.18
C PHE A 99 -22.32 8.62 -0.40
N ASP A 100 -23.04 7.73 -1.08
CA ASP A 100 -24.05 6.86 -0.46
C ASP A 100 -23.38 5.72 0.32
N LYS A 101 -23.58 5.74 1.65
CA LYS A 101 -23.00 4.78 2.61
C LYS A 101 -23.57 3.37 2.48
N THR A 102 -24.65 3.18 1.72
CA THR A 102 -25.26 1.88 1.42
C THR A 102 -24.73 1.26 0.13
N THR A 103 -23.96 2.02 -0.66
CA THR A 103 -23.33 1.53 -1.89
C THR A 103 -22.47 0.31 -1.58
N PRO A 104 -22.59 -0.80 -2.34
CA PRO A 104 -21.76 -1.97 -2.12
C PRO A 104 -20.28 -1.67 -2.39
N ILE A 105 -19.41 -1.94 -1.42
CA ILE A 105 -17.96 -1.76 -1.51
C ILE A 105 -17.27 -3.10 -1.27
N ILE A 106 -16.34 -3.45 -2.14
CA ILE A 106 -15.41 -4.57 -1.94
C ILE A 106 -14.00 -4.02 -1.83
N LEU A 107 -13.39 -4.24 -0.67
CA LEU A 107 -12.01 -3.88 -0.39
C LEU A 107 -11.09 -5.05 -0.65
N TYR A 108 -9.88 -4.80 -1.11
CA TYR A 108 -8.86 -5.86 -1.19
C TYR A 108 -7.46 -5.30 -0.98
N CYS A 109 -6.55 -6.18 -0.59
CA CYS A 109 -5.12 -5.89 -0.52
C CYS A 109 -4.34 -7.11 -1.00
N LYS A 110 -3.06 -7.27 -0.63
CA LYS A 110 -2.25 -8.44 -1.00
C LYS A 110 -2.76 -9.77 -0.44
N THR A 111 -2.90 -9.86 0.89
CA THR A 111 -3.24 -11.12 1.60
C THR A 111 -4.59 -11.09 2.33
N GLY A 112 -5.27 -9.94 2.38
CA GLY A 112 -6.55 -9.74 3.06
C GLY A 112 -6.47 -9.04 4.43
N ARG A 113 -5.28 -8.91 5.04
CA ARG A 113 -5.12 -8.26 6.36
C ARG A 113 -5.53 -6.78 6.34
N MET A 114 -4.88 -5.98 5.51
CA MET A 114 -5.15 -4.54 5.41
C MET A 114 -6.60 -4.25 4.97
N SER A 115 -7.18 -5.10 4.12
CA SER A 115 -8.57 -4.92 3.69
C SER A 115 -9.60 -5.24 4.79
N GLY A 116 -9.28 -6.14 5.72
CA GLY A 116 -10.08 -6.36 6.93
C GLY A 116 -10.01 -5.18 7.92
N GLU A 117 -8.83 -4.56 8.06
CA GLU A 117 -8.66 -3.34 8.85
C GLU A 117 -9.42 -2.16 8.24
N ALA A 118 -9.29 -1.98 6.92
CA ALA A 118 -10.02 -0.99 6.13
C ALA A 118 -11.54 -1.18 6.21
N LEU A 119 -12.02 -2.42 6.17
CA LEU A 119 -13.45 -2.73 6.36
C LEU A 119 -13.95 -2.23 7.70
N SER A 120 -13.20 -2.50 8.77
CA SER A 120 -13.53 -2.05 10.12
C SER A 120 -13.53 -0.52 10.22
N ALA A 121 -12.62 0.16 9.51
CA ALA A 121 -12.59 1.62 9.43
C ALA A 121 -13.81 2.19 8.70
N LEU A 122 -14.19 1.63 7.53
CA LEU A 122 -15.37 2.08 6.78
C LEU A 122 -16.68 1.85 7.55
N GLN A 123 -16.81 0.75 8.28
CA GLN A 123 -17.97 0.51 9.14
C GLN A 123 -18.10 1.59 10.23
N LYS A 124 -16.99 2.01 10.84
CA LYS A 124 -16.99 3.12 11.81
C LYS A 124 -17.36 4.47 11.18
N LEU A 125 -17.11 4.65 9.89
CA LEU A 125 -17.52 5.81 9.10
C LEU A 125 -18.98 5.72 8.60
N GLY A 126 -19.72 4.68 8.99
CA GLY A 126 -21.14 4.51 8.69
C GLY A 126 -21.46 3.76 7.41
N TYR A 127 -20.46 3.19 6.71
CA TYR A 127 -20.74 2.33 5.55
C TYR A 127 -21.33 0.99 5.99
N THR A 128 -22.47 0.62 5.42
CA THR A 128 -23.25 -0.54 5.85
C THR A 128 -23.07 -1.76 4.96
N ASN A 129 -22.61 -1.57 3.71
CA ASN A 129 -22.44 -2.62 2.72
C ASN A 129 -20.98 -2.75 2.27
N VAL A 130 -20.10 -3.06 3.21
CA VAL A 130 -18.67 -3.24 2.96
C VAL A 130 -18.28 -4.69 3.16
N LYS A 131 -17.58 -5.25 2.17
CA LYS A 131 -16.94 -6.55 2.26
C LYS A 131 -15.47 -6.43 1.88
N HIS A 132 -14.69 -7.46 2.20
CA HIS A 132 -13.33 -7.55 1.69
C HIS A 132 -13.07 -8.89 0.98
N LEU A 133 -12.15 -8.89 0.02
CA LEU A 133 -11.71 -10.09 -0.67
C LEU A 133 -10.87 -10.96 0.28
N ASP A 134 -11.37 -12.15 0.57
CA ASP A 134 -10.68 -13.13 1.41
C ASP A 134 -9.42 -13.64 0.69
N GLY A 135 -8.30 -13.64 1.41
CA GLY A 135 -6.98 -13.97 0.86
C GLY A 135 -6.41 -12.96 -0.15
N GLY A 136 -7.09 -11.84 -0.40
CA GLY A 136 -6.60 -10.72 -1.22
C GLY A 136 -6.21 -11.08 -2.66
N MET A 137 -5.29 -10.30 -3.22
CA MET A 137 -4.74 -10.51 -4.56
C MET A 137 -4.09 -11.89 -4.73
N GLU A 138 -3.49 -12.45 -3.69
CA GLU A 138 -2.88 -13.78 -3.78
C GLU A 138 -3.92 -14.87 -4.03
N ALA A 139 -5.06 -14.85 -3.31
CA ALA A 139 -6.15 -15.77 -3.55
C ALA A 139 -6.79 -15.56 -4.93
N TRP A 140 -6.89 -14.30 -5.38
CA TRP A 140 -7.32 -13.96 -6.74
C TRP A 140 -6.40 -14.54 -7.82
N GLN A 141 -5.08 -14.42 -7.66
CA GLN A 141 -4.10 -14.96 -8.60
C GLN A 141 -4.09 -16.50 -8.58
N LYS A 142 -4.22 -17.13 -7.41
CA LYS A 142 -4.25 -18.60 -7.28
C LYS A 142 -5.36 -19.28 -8.08
N GLN A 143 -6.47 -18.57 -8.32
CA GLN A 143 -7.57 -19.07 -9.15
C GLN A 143 -7.49 -18.62 -10.63
N GLY A 144 -6.33 -18.09 -11.07
CA GLY A 144 -6.12 -17.62 -12.44
C GLY A 144 -6.57 -16.18 -12.72
N GLY A 145 -6.92 -15.42 -11.68
CA GLY A 145 -7.21 -14.00 -11.81
C GLY A 145 -5.97 -13.19 -12.19
N LYS A 146 -6.13 -12.20 -13.06
CA LYS A 146 -5.03 -11.30 -13.48
C LYS A 146 -4.95 -10.10 -12.56
N VAL A 147 -3.72 -9.68 -12.26
CA VAL A 147 -3.40 -8.45 -11.53
C VAL A 147 -2.46 -7.65 -12.43
N PHE A 148 -2.73 -6.35 -12.57
CA PHE A 148 -1.77 -5.41 -13.14
C PHE A 148 -0.64 -5.24 -12.14
N ASP A 149 0.45 -5.96 -12.35
CA ASP A 149 1.60 -5.97 -11.45
C ASP A 149 2.57 -4.85 -11.86
N LEU A 150 2.46 -3.69 -11.21
CA LEU A 150 3.34 -2.55 -11.48
C LEU A 150 4.71 -2.71 -10.82
N SER A 151 4.84 -3.61 -9.84
CA SER A 151 6.14 -3.87 -9.19
C SER A 151 7.21 -4.37 -10.18
N LYS A 152 6.78 -4.92 -11.31
CA LYS A 152 7.64 -5.38 -12.40
C LYS A 152 7.86 -4.33 -13.49
N LEU A 153 7.03 -3.29 -13.57
CA LEU A 153 7.17 -2.26 -14.60
C LEU A 153 8.40 -1.40 -14.38
N ASP A 154 8.77 -1.12 -13.13
CA ASP A 154 9.97 -0.35 -12.84
C ASP A 154 11.21 -0.98 -13.48
N GLN A 155 11.31 -2.32 -13.44
CA GLN A 155 12.40 -3.06 -14.08
C GLN A 155 12.30 -3.11 -15.60
N GLN A 156 11.09 -3.04 -16.16
CA GLN A 156 10.88 -3.01 -17.62
C GLN A 156 11.17 -1.63 -18.22
N VAL A 157 10.80 -0.56 -17.51
CA VAL A 157 10.97 0.83 -17.97
C VAL A 157 12.38 1.33 -17.64
N ILE A 158 12.94 0.92 -16.50
CA ILE A 158 14.26 1.33 -16.03
C ILE A 158 15.04 0.06 -15.60
N PRO A 159 15.51 -0.75 -16.56
CA PRO A 159 16.29 -1.93 -16.24
C PRO A 159 17.55 -1.55 -15.45
N GLU A 160 17.89 -2.31 -14.41
CA GLU A 160 19.11 -2.06 -13.62
C GLU A 160 20.37 -2.13 -14.48
N ALA A 161 20.35 -2.96 -15.52
CA ALA A 161 21.43 -3.07 -16.49
C ALA A 161 21.62 -1.81 -17.35
N GLY A 162 20.68 -0.85 -17.33
CA GLY A 162 20.67 0.34 -18.16
C GLY A 162 20.07 0.14 -19.55
N VAL A 163 19.91 1.24 -20.28
CA VAL A 163 19.42 1.27 -21.66
C VAL A 163 20.56 1.69 -22.59
N GLU A 164 20.84 0.88 -23.60
CA GLU A 164 21.80 1.22 -24.66
C GLU A 164 21.07 1.86 -25.84
N MET A 165 21.51 3.05 -26.23
CA MET A 165 20.97 3.78 -27.37
C MET A 165 21.63 3.33 -28.69
N PRO A 166 20.94 3.46 -29.84
CA PRO A 166 21.51 3.13 -31.14
C PRO A 166 22.49 4.20 -31.67
N VAL A 167 23.12 4.97 -30.78
CA VAL A 167 24.06 6.05 -31.10
C VAL A 167 25.31 5.90 -30.23
N SER A 168 26.47 6.28 -30.76
CA SER A 168 27.76 6.26 -30.06
C SER A 168 28.22 7.65 -29.63
N TRP A 169 29.14 7.70 -28.67
CA TRP A 169 29.72 8.95 -28.19
C TRP A 169 30.58 9.66 -29.24
N GLY A 170 31.27 8.90 -30.11
CA GLY A 170 32.19 9.45 -31.10
C GLY A 170 33.19 10.40 -30.45
N ASP A 171 33.34 11.59 -31.03
CA ASP A 171 34.22 12.65 -30.55
C ASP A 171 33.47 13.80 -29.84
N ILE A 172 32.26 13.56 -29.35
CA ILE A 172 31.40 14.59 -28.74
C ILE A 172 32.10 15.28 -27.55
N GLY A 173 32.74 14.51 -26.66
CA GLY A 173 33.45 15.05 -25.49
C GLY A 173 34.53 16.08 -25.86
N PRO A 174 35.56 15.69 -26.64
CA PRO A 174 36.60 16.60 -27.11
C PRO A 174 36.06 17.78 -27.93
N LYS A 175 34.98 17.59 -28.69
CA LYS A 175 34.34 18.68 -29.43
C LYS A 175 33.71 19.71 -28.52
N LEU A 176 32.99 19.30 -27.48
CA LEU A 176 32.32 20.22 -26.57
C LEU A 176 33.31 21.09 -25.78
N THR A 177 34.45 20.54 -25.41
CA THR A 177 35.52 21.30 -24.73
C THR A 177 36.25 22.23 -25.70
N SER A 178 36.62 21.74 -26.90
CA SER A 178 37.31 22.57 -27.89
C SER A 178 36.46 23.72 -28.42
N LEU A 179 35.14 23.54 -28.52
CA LEU A 179 34.19 24.59 -28.88
C LEU A 179 33.88 25.57 -27.72
N GLY A 180 34.41 25.33 -26.51
CA GLY A 180 34.18 26.16 -25.34
C GLY A 180 32.77 26.07 -24.76
N VAL A 181 31.97 25.09 -25.21
CA VAL A 181 30.63 24.82 -24.68
C VAL A 181 30.73 24.28 -23.25
N ILE A 182 31.72 23.43 -23.00
CA ILE A 182 32.09 22.98 -21.66
C ILE A 182 33.42 23.62 -21.26
N ASP A 183 33.40 24.37 -20.17
CA ASP A 183 34.61 24.84 -19.48
C ASP A 183 35.24 23.66 -18.72
N ASP A 184 36.29 23.06 -19.30
CA ASP A 184 36.94 21.85 -18.77
C ASP A 184 37.39 22.01 -17.31
N ALA A 185 37.99 23.15 -16.99
CA ALA A 185 38.50 23.41 -15.65
C ALA A 185 37.37 23.46 -14.61
N LYS A 186 36.24 24.11 -14.93
CA LYS A 186 35.07 24.14 -14.04
C LYS A 186 34.37 22.80 -13.98
N PHE A 187 34.22 22.13 -15.12
CA PHE A 187 33.54 20.84 -15.20
C PHE A 187 34.23 19.80 -14.30
N ARG A 188 35.56 19.72 -14.36
CA ARG A 188 36.35 18.79 -13.52
C ARG A 188 36.37 19.14 -12.03
N GLN A 189 36.05 20.37 -11.65
CA GLN A 189 35.91 20.74 -10.24
C GLN A 189 34.61 20.20 -9.62
N VAL A 190 33.55 20.08 -10.42
CA VAL A 190 32.20 19.73 -9.94
C VAL A 190 31.80 18.31 -10.31
N VAL A 191 32.36 17.74 -11.38
CA VAL A 191 32.10 16.38 -11.84
C VAL A 191 33.33 15.50 -11.62
N LYS A 192 33.16 14.44 -10.83
CA LYS A 192 34.18 13.39 -10.65
C LYS A 192 33.97 12.29 -11.70
N LEU A 193 34.77 12.33 -12.74
CA LEU A 193 34.68 11.35 -13.83
C LEU A 193 35.26 10.00 -13.41
N THR A 194 34.56 8.93 -13.77
CA THR A 194 35.13 7.57 -13.74
C THR A 194 36.13 7.40 -14.90
N PRO A 195 37.00 6.37 -14.87
CA PRO A 195 37.94 6.13 -15.97
C PRO A 195 37.26 5.98 -17.35
N ASP A 196 36.09 5.34 -17.39
CA ASP A 196 35.33 5.18 -18.63
C ASP A 196 34.74 6.52 -19.11
N GLN A 197 34.25 7.35 -18.19
CA GLN A 197 33.73 8.68 -18.51
C GLN A 197 34.85 9.63 -18.95
N GLU A 198 36.03 9.51 -18.36
CA GLU A 198 37.23 10.25 -18.75
C GLU A 198 37.66 9.90 -20.18
N GLU A 199 37.56 8.63 -20.58
CA GLU A 199 37.81 8.20 -21.96
C GLU A 199 36.81 8.87 -22.92
N ILE A 200 35.50 8.78 -22.61
CA ILE A 200 34.43 9.43 -23.40
C ILE A 200 34.66 10.93 -23.52
N TYR A 201 34.97 11.59 -22.41
CA TYR A 201 35.07 13.04 -22.30
C TYR A 201 36.33 13.60 -22.96
N ALA A 202 37.50 13.02 -22.70
CA ALA A 202 38.78 13.58 -23.11
C ALA A 202 39.29 13.04 -24.45
N LYS A 203 38.94 11.80 -24.83
CA LYS A 203 39.47 11.14 -26.03
C LYS A 203 38.40 10.85 -27.08
N GLY A 204 37.16 10.68 -26.65
CA GLY A 204 36.10 10.15 -27.51
C GLY A 204 36.15 8.63 -27.61
N THR A 205 35.02 8.02 -28.00
CA THR A 205 34.88 6.57 -28.11
C THR A 205 33.72 6.18 -29.01
N ASP A 206 33.87 5.08 -29.76
CA ASP A 206 32.77 4.50 -30.54
C ASP A 206 31.81 3.65 -29.71
N LYS A 207 32.03 3.56 -28.38
CA LYS A 207 31.08 2.91 -27.47
C LYS A 207 29.71 3.59 -27.61
N LYS A 208 28.66 2.76 -27.69
CA LYS A 208 27.28 3.23 -27.67
C LYS A 208 26.96 3.94 -26.35
N ILE A 209 26.08 4.93 -26.42
CA ILE A 209 25.59 5.62 -25.25
C ILE A 209 24.74 4.64 -24.45
N LYS A 210 25.22 4.29 -23.26
CA LYS A 210 24.50 3.46 -22.30
C LYS A 210 24.13 4.32 -21.10
N ILE A 211 22.86 4.29 -20.70
CA ILE A 211 22.33 5.06 -19.57
C ILE A 211 21.90 4.11 -18.47
N ASP A 212 22.49 4.23 -17.30
CA ASP A 212 22.13 3.49 -16.10
C ASP A 212 22.17 4.40 -14.86
N ARG A 213 21.76 3.85 -13.70
CA ARG A 213 21.72 4.61 -12.44
C ARG A 213 23.09 5.14 -12.01
N GLY A 214 24.19 4.51 -12.43
CA GLY A 214 25.55 4.89 -12.05
C GLY A 214 26.11 6.02 -12.90
N ASN A 215 25.64 6.19 -14.14
CA ASN A 215 26.20 7.17 -15.08
C ASN A 215 25.21 8.24 -15.57
N VAL A 216 23.92 8.17 -15.21
CA VAL A 216 22.87 9.07 -15.72
C VAL A 216 23.21 10.55 -15.59
N GLN A 217 23.83 10.96 -14.48
CA GLN A 217 24.21 12.37 -14.28
C GLN A 217 25.19 12.83 -15.34
N PHE A 218 26.26 12.05 -15.59
CA PHE A 218 27.24 12.35 -16.61
C PHE A 218 26.61 12.39 -18.01
N VAL A 219 25.73 11.43 -18.33
CA VAL A 219 25.07 11.41 -19.64
C VAL A 219 24.22 12.66 -19.84
N VAL A 220 23.42 13.04 -18.83
CA VAL A 220 22.58 14.25 -18.90
C VAL A 220 23.42 15.49 -19.06
N ASP A 221 24.49 15.67 -18.28
CA ASP A 221 25.37 16.83 -18.37
C ASP A 221 26.00 16.96 -19.77
N MET A 222 26.42 15.83 -20.36
CA MET A 222 26.97 15.79 -21.72
C MET A 222 25.92 16.10 -22.80
N LEU A 223 24.69 15.61 -22.66
CA LEU A 223 23.61 15.87 -23.61
C LEU A 223 23.05 17.29 -23.49
N TRP A 224 22.98 17.86 -22.28
CA TRP A 224 22.61 19.26 -22.04
C TRP A 224 23.59 20.24 -22.67
N ALA A 225 24.88 19.89 -22.71
CA ALA A 225 25.86 20.68 -23.45
C ALA A 225 25.56 20.73 -24.96
N LEU A 226 24.79 19.80 -25.51
CA LEU A 226 24.32 19.86 -26.90
C LEU A 226 23.07 20.73 -27.09
N GLY A 227 22.50 21.28 -26.02
CA GLY A 227 21.28 22.07 -26.04
C GLY A 227 19.98 21.25 -26.10
N LEU A 228 20.04 19.96 -25.74
CA LEU A 228 18.89 19.06 -25.55
C LEU A 228 18.36 19.17 -24.11
#